data_AF-A0A4U6LIU8-F1
#
_entry.id   AF-A0A4U6LIU8-F1
#
_cell.length_a   1.000
_cell.length_b   1.000
_cell.length_c   1.000
_cell.angle_alpha   90.00
_cell.angle_beta   90.00
_cell.angle_gamma   90.00
#
_symmetry.space_group_name_H-M   'P 1'
#
loop_
_entity.id
_entity.type
_entity.pdbx_description
1 polymer ?
#
loop_
_entity_poly.entity_id
_entity_poly.type
_entity_poly.pdbx_seq_one_letter_code
_entity_poly.pdbx_strand_id
1 'polypeptide(L)' 'TATVVEMMAELHRVYSAKNKAYGLFSEESELAQTLRLQRQGEEDFLAFSRAATGRLRDELAKYPFADGGIVLF' A
#
# COMPACT_ATOMS: atom_id res chain seq x y z
N THR A 1 -32.86 -13.53 -1.26
CA THR A 1 -32.76 -12.06 -1.29
C THR A 1 -32.24 -11.51 0.03
N ALA A 2 -32.74 -11.95 1.19
CA ALA A 2 -32.26 -11.52 2.51
C ALA A 2 -30.74 -11.71 2.75
N THR A 3 -30.19 -12.87 2.38
CA THR A 3 -28.77 -13.21 2.58
C THR A 3 -27.80 -12.30 1.81
N VAL A 4 -28.21 -11.83 0.63
CA VAL A 4 -27.39 -10.92 -0.20
C VAL A 4 -27.36 -9.52 0.42
N VAL A 5 -28.47 -9.10 1.03
CA VAL A 5 -28.58 -7.81 1.71
C VAL A 5 -27.75 -7.81 2.99
N GLU A 6 -27.76 -8.90 3.76
CA GLU A 6 -26.90 -9.05 4.94
C GLU A 6 -25.42 -9.03 4.55
N MET A 7 -25.03 -9.74 3.49
CA MET A 7 -23.65 -9.71 2.99
C MET A 7 -23.21 -8.31 2.54
N MET A 8 -24.09 -7.56 1.87
CA MET A 8 -23.82 -6.18 1.46
C MET A 8 -23.77 -5.22 2.65
N ALA A 9 -24.57 -5.44 3.69
CA ALA A 9 -24.50 -4.66 4.93
C ALA A 9 -23.20 -4.92 5.69
N GLU A 10 -22.74 -6.17 5.74
CA GLU A 10 -21.46 -6.57 6.34
C GLU A 10 -20.30 -5.89 5.58
N LEU A 11 -20.31 -5.94 4.25
CA LEU A 11 -19.34 -5.27 3.39
C LEU A 11 -19.33 -3.75 3.63
N HIS A 12 -20.50 -3.10 3.61
CA HIS A 12 -20.59 -1.67 3.82
C HIS A 12 -20.12 -1.25 5.22
N ARG A 13 -20.39 -2.08 6.25
CA ARG A 13 -19.91 -1.88 7.62
C ARG A 13 -18.38 -1.99 7.70
N VAL A 14 -17.79 -3.03 7.10
CA VAL A 14 -16.33 -3.23 7.10
C VAL A 14 -15.61 -2.15 6.31
N TYR A 15 -16.14 -1.75 5.14
CA TYR A 15 -15.55 -0.70 4.32
C TYR A 15 -15.77 0.70 4.90
N SER A 16 -16.92 1.00 5.49
CA SER A 16 -17.16 2.29 6.16
C SER A 16 -16.35 2.43 7.46
N ALA A 17 -16.02 1.31 8.12
CA ALA A 17 -15.21 1.31 9.33
C ALA A 17 -13.70 1.40 9.07
N LYS A 18 -13.25 1.18 7.83
CA LYS A 18 -11.88 1.55 7.44
C LYS A 18 -11.81 3.07 7.44
N ASN A 19 -11.31 3.58 8.57
CA ASN A 19 -10.89 4.95 8.72
C ASN A 19 -10.16 5.38 7.44
N LYS A 20 -10.37 6.62 6.97
CA LYS A 20 -9.49 7.26 5.99
C LYS A 20 -8.15 7.53 6.68
N ALA A 21 -7.53 6.48 7.20
CA ALA A 21 -6.24 6.51 7.83
C ALA A 21 -5.29 6.77 6.68
N TYR A 22 -4.86 8.02 6.56
CA TYR A 22 -3.66 8.35 5.81
C TYR A 22 -2.61 7.32 6.19
N GLY A 23 -2.19 6.51 5.23
CA GLY A 23 -1.13 5.54 5.46
C GLY A 23 0.11 6.29 5.90
N LEU A 24 0.46 6.18 7.18
CA LEU A 24 1.70 6.72 7.69
C LEU A 24 2.79 5.69 7.47
N PHE A 25 3.98 6.18 7.11
CA PHE A 25 5.16 5.33 7.13
C PHE A 25 5.46 4.88 8.56
N SER A 26 5.92 3.64 8.71
CA SER A 26 6.55 3.20 9.96
C SER A 26 7.81 4.03 10.23
N GLU A 27 8.21 4.15 11.51
CA GLU A 27 9.41 4.89 11.89
C GLU A 27 10.68 4.33 11.22
N GLU A 28 10.70 3.02 10.97
CA GLU A 28 11.79 2.28 10.33
C GLU A 28 11.67 2.22 8.79
N SER A 29 10.76 2.99 8.19
CA SER A 29 10.53 2.92 6.75
C SER A 29 11.71 3.50 5.95
N GLU A 30 12.49 2.61 5.33
CA GLU A 30 13.56 3.01 4.39
C GLU A 30 13.04 3.85 3.21
N LEU A 31 11.81 3.55 2.73
CA LEU A 31 11.18 4.33 1.68
C LEU A 31 10.90 5.76 2.14
N ALA A 32 10.46 5.95 3.39
CA ALA A 32 10.24 7.28 3.94
C ALA A 32 11.53 8.08 4.04
N GLN A 33 12.63 7.44 4.43
CA GLN A 33 13.94 8.09 4.50
C GLN A 33 14.43 8.52 3.11
N THR A 34 14.46 7.60 2.15
CA THR A 34 14.91 7.88 0.77
C THR A 34 14.03 8.94 0.08
N LEU A 35 12.71 8.89 0.29
CA LEU A 35 11.80 9.93 -0.22
C LEU A 35 12.12 11.33 0.35
N ARG A 36 12.51 11.43 1.62
CA ARG A 36 12.92 12.71 2.22
C ARG A 36 14.20 13.25 1.58
N LEU A 37 15.20 12.39 1.40
CA LEU A 37 16.48 12.75 0.75
C LEU A 37 16.26 13.21 -0.69
N GLN A 38 15.44 12.49 -1.46
CA GLN A 38 15.07 12.87 -2.82
C GLN A 38 14.39 14.25 -2.85
N ARG A 39 13.45 14.52 -1.94
CA ARG A 39 12.80 15.84 -1.83
C ARG A 39 13.73 16.96 -1.39
N GLN A 40 14.82 16.64 -0.69
CA GLN A 40 15.88 17.57 -0.32
C GLN A 40 16.90 17.78 -1.45
N GLY A 41 16.82 17.00 -2.55
CA GLY A 41 17.78 17.04 -3.65
C GLY A 41 19.09 16.30 -3.37
N GLU A 42 19.14 15.51 -2.29
CA GLU A 42 20.29 14.71 -1.89
C GLU A 42 20.32 13.34 -2.61
N GLU A 43 19.22 12.96 -3.25
CA GLU A 43 19.10 11.74 -4.05
C GLU A 43 18.56 12.05 -5.45
N ASP A 44 19.17 11.47 -6.48
CA ASP A 44 18.70 11.59 -7.87
C ASP A 44 17.35 10.88 -8.07
N PHE A 45 16.43 11.53 -8.79
CA PHE A 45 15.08 11.01 -8.99
C PHE A 45 15.06 9.64 -9.69
N LEU A 46 15.92 9.44 -10.70
CA LEU A 46 15.93 8.19 -11.47
C LEU A 46 16.53 7.04 -10.65
N ALA A 47 17.57 7.31 -9.87
CA ALA A 47 18.11 6.32 -8.93
C ALA A 47 17.08 5.95 -7.86
N PHE A 48 16.47 6.95 -7.22
CA PHE A 48 15.39 6.79 -6.25
C PHE A 48 14.23 5.96 -6.82
N SER A 49 13.72 6.32 -8.00
CA SER A 49 12.53 5.68 -8.57
C SER A 49 12.78 4.21 -8.92
N ARG A 50 13.99 3.86 -9.37
CA ARG A 50 14.40 2.48 -9.62
C ARG A 50 14.45 1.68 -8.32
N ALA A 51 15.07 2.22 -7.28
CA ALA A 51 15.15 1.57 -5.97
C ALA A 51 13.76 1.39 -5.35
N ALA A 52 12.92 2.43 -5.39
CA ALA A 52 11.54 2.37 -4.88
C ALA A 52 10.69 1.33 -5.62
N THR A 53 10.83 1.22 -6.94
CA THR A 53 10.13 0.19 -7.73
C THR A 53 10.58 -1.22 -7.37
N GLY A 54 11.88 -1.43 -7.15
CA GLY A 54 12.43 -2.69 -6.67
C GLY A 54 11.83 -3.09 -5.32
N ARG A 55 11.85 -2.16 -4.35
CA ARG A 55 11.23 -2.37 -3.03
C ARG A 55 9.74 -2.70 -3.12
N LEU A 56 8.99 -1.99 -3.96
CA LEU A 56 7.57 -2.26 -4.16
C LEU A 56 7.34 -3.65 -4.72
N ARG A 57 8.08 -4.06 -5.75
CA ARG A 57 8.01 -5.40 -6.31
C ARG A 57 8.30 -6.47 -5.24
N ASP A 58 9.38 -6.28 -4.49
CA ASP A 58 9.82 -7.25 -3.49
C ASP A 58 8.83 -7.34 -2.32
N GLU A 59 8.18 -6.23 -1.97
CA GLU A 59 7.11 -6.21 -0.97
C GLU A 59 5.85 -6.94 -1.49
N LEU A 60 5.39 -6.62 -2.71
CA LEU A 60 4.23 -7.26 -3.31
C LEU A 60 4.43 -8.77 -3.48
N ALA A 61 5.65 -9.22 -3.79
CA ALA A 61 6.00 -10.64 -3.93
C ALA A 61 5.85 -11.46 -2.64
N LYS A 62 5.77 -10.83 -1.46
CA LYS A 62 5.57 -11.53 -0.18
C LYS A 62 4.15 -12.04 0.00
N TYR A 63 3.20 -11.56 -0.79
CA TYR A 63 1.79 -11.84 -0.59
C TYR A 63 1.26 -12.84 -1.61
N PRO A 64 0.30 -13.71 -1.22
CA PRO A 64 -0.25 -14.75 -2.12
C PRO A 64 -0.88 -14.22 -3.41
N PHE A 65 -1.24 -12.93 -3.47
CA PHE A 65 -1.78 -12.33 -4.69
C PHE A 65 -0.73 -12.13 -5.79
N ALA A 66 0.57 -12.21 -5.46
CA ALA A 66 1.65 -12.09 -6.44
C ALA A 66 1.62 -13.21 -7.50
N ASP A 67 1.16 -14.40 -7.13
CA ASP A 67 1.09 -15.57 -8.01
C ASP A 67 -0.25 -15.68 -8.77
N GLY A 68 -1.21 -14.79 -8.49
CA GLY A 68 -2.53 -14.80 -9.14
C GLY A 68 -3.68 -14.38 -8.22
N GLY A 69 -3.70 -13.10 -7.81
CA GLY A 69 -4.81 -12.52 -7.03
C GLY A 69 -5.12 -11.06 -7.38
N ILE A 70 -6.19 -10.52 -6.81
CA ILE A 70 -6.61 -9.12 -6.95
C ILE A 70 -6.29 -8.39 -5.64
N VAL A 71 -5.62 -7.25 -5.73
CA VAL A 71 -5.39 -6.37 -4.57
C VAL A 71 -6.58 -5.40 -4.45
N LEU A 72 -7.28 -5.45 -3.31
CA LEU A 72 -8.34 -4.51 -2.95
C LEU A 72 -7.79 -3.52 -1.92
N PHE A 73 -7.80 -2.22 -2.26
CA PHE A 73 -7.37 -1.12 -1.38
C PHE A 73 -8.59 -0.45 -0.74
#